data_AF-A0A3D3B2H5-F1
#
_entry.id   AF-A0A3D3B2H5-F1
#
_cell.length_a   1.000
_cell.length_b   1.000
_cell.length_c   1.000
_cell.angle_alpha   90.00
_cell.angle_beta   90.00
_cell.angle_gamma   90.00
#
_symmetry.space_group_name_H-M   'P 1'
#
loop_
_entity.id
_entity.type
_entity.pdbx_description
1 polymer ?
#
loop_
_entity_poly.entity_id
_entity_poly.type
_entity_poly.pdbx_seq_one_letter_code
_entity_poly.pdbx_strand_id
1 'polypeptide(L)'
;GGTSVGHDDIEAIVGDAAETALENFVYAASGGDPAQALSELQRLGAAGTDTSSALVALGRHFTQLHRVASAQAGGTDPEQAVKSLKPRPHFKREPVFLAHCRRWGPTRLTHALPLIQEAIRRTRRSPELE
;
A
#
# COMPACT_ATOMS: atom_id res chain seq x y z
N GLY A 1 -18.48 -35.03 -10.57
CA GLY A 1 -18.56 -34.91 -9.10
C GLY A 1 -17.17 -34.96 -8.55
N GLY A 2 -16.84 -34.03 -7.66
CA GLY A 2 -15.62 -34.06 -6.84
C GLY A 2 -14.46 -33.19 -7.32
N THR A 3 -14.58 -31.87 -7.23
CA THR A 3 -13.41 -30.98 -7.15
C THR A 3 -12.99 -30.91 -5.69
N SER A 4 -12.10 -31.82 -5.28
CA SER A 4 -11.40 -31.71 -4.00
C SER A 4 -10.43 -30.53 -4.10
N VAL A 5 -10.82 -29.40 -3.50
CA VAL A 5 -9.92 -28.27 -3.25
C VAL A 5 -8.91 -28.75 -2.22
N GLY A 6 -7.64 -28.87 -2.61
CA GLY A 6 -6.56 -29.24 -1.71
C GLY A 6 -6.26 -28.09 -0.75
N HIS A 7 -5.66 -28.38 0.40
CA HIS A 7 -5.23 -27.35 1.36
C HIS A 7 -4.30 -26.29 0.71
N ASP A 8 -3.54 -26.72 -0.31
CA ASP A 8 -2.64 -25.88 -1.11
C ASP A 8 -3.38 -24.82 -1.96
N ASP A 9 -4.56 -25.16 -2.51
CA ASP A 9 -5.40 -24.19 -3.23
C ASP A 9 -5.92 -23.09 -2.28
N ILE A 10 -6.17 -23.44 -1.01
CA ILE A 10 -6.65 -22.48 -0.01
C ILE A 10 -5.55 -21.46 0.33
N GLU A 11 -4.31 -21.89 0.53
CA GLU A 11 -3.19 -20.99 0.82
C GLU A 11 -2.85 -20.07 -0.36
N ALA A 12 -2.88 -20.58 -1.60
CA ALA A 12 -2.64 -19.79 -2.80
C ALA A 12 -3.74 -18.73 -3.03
N ILE A 13 -5.01 -19.09 -2.83
CA ILE A 13 -6.14 -18.16 -2.98
C ILE A 13 -6.12 -17.09 -1.87
N VAL A 14 -5.75 -17.46 -0.64
CA VAL A 14 -5.64 -16.50 0.48
C VAL A 14 -4.47 -15.54 0.25
N GLY A 15 -3.36 -16.02 -0.29
CA GLY A 15 -2.21 -15.17 -0.67
C GLY A 15 -2.57 -14.12 -1.73
N ASP A 16 -3.25 -14.51 -2.80
CA ASP A 16 -3.69 -13.59 -3.87
C ASP A 16 -4.73 -12.57 -3.38
N ALA A 17 -5.68 -13.02 -2.55
CA ALA A 17 -6.69 -12.16 -1.95
C ALA A 17 -6.07 -11.15 -0.97
N ALA A 18 -5.09 -11.56 -0.17
CA ALA A 18 -4.36 -10.69 0.74
C ALA A 18 -3.47 -9.69 -0.01
N GLU A 19 -2.79 -10.12 -1.08
CA GLU A 19 -1.99 -9.22 -1.93
C GLU A 19 -2.89 -8.16 -2.59
N THR A 20 -4.03 -8.57 -3.13
CA THR A 20 -5.02 -7.65 -3.72
C THR A 20 -5.60 -6.68 -2.69
N ALA A 21 -5.96 -7.16 -1.50
CA ALA A 21 -6.48 -6.31 -0.42
C ALA A 21 -5.41 -5.33 0.07
N LEU A 22 -4.15 -5.75 0.15
CA LEU A 22 -3.02 -4.90 0.52
C LEU A 22 -2.79 -3.80 -0.50
N GLU A 23 -2.85 -4.15 -1.79
CA GLU A 23 -2.73 -3.18 -2.87
C GLU A 23 -3.91 -2.18 -2.83
N ASN A 24 -5.14 -2.66 -2.72
CA ASN A 24 -6.33 -1.80 -2.62
C ASN A 24 -6.26 -0.88 -1.38
N PHE A 25 -5.78 -1.38 -0.25
CA PHE A 25 -5.58 -0.60 0.97
C PHE A 25 -4.66 0.60 0.75
N VAL A 26 -3.46 0.38 0.20
CA VAL A 26 -2.48 1.46 -0.01
C VAL A 26 -2.95 2.47 -1.07
N TYR A 27 -3.66 2.01 -2.11
CA TYR A 27 -4.23 2.89 -3.13
C TYR A 27 -5.42 3.71 -2.60
N ALA A 28 -6.31 3.11 -1.80
CA ALA A 28 -7.42 3.85 -1.19
C ALA A 28 -6.91 4.91 -0.21
N ALA A 29 -5.92 4.55 0.62
CA ALA A 29 -5.30 5.49 1.55
C ALA A 29 -4.60 6.66 0.84
N SER A 30 -3.85 6.38 -0.23
CA SER A 30 -3.22 7.44 -1.04
C SER A 30 -4.21 8.22 -1.93
N GLY A 31 -5.35 7.61 -2.29
CA GLY A 31 -6.46 8.26 -2.99
C GLY A 31 -7.29 9.19 -2.09
N GLY A 32 -7.10 9.14 -0.77
CA GLY A 32 -7.85 9.93 0.20
C GLY A 32 -9.21 9.33 0.55
N ASP A 33 -9.34 8.02 0.46
CA ASP A 33 -10.57 7.27 0.73
C ASP A 33 -10.41 6.42 2.01
N PRO A 34 -10.53 7.04 3.21
CA PRO A 34 -10.23 6.37 4.47
C PRO A 34 -11.23 5.25 4.81
N ALA A 35 -12.48 5.36 4.33
CA ALA A 35 -13.50 4.33 4.54
C ALA A 35 -13.13 3.03 3.80
N GLN A 36 -12.74 3.15 2.52
CA GLN A 36 -12.26 2.01 1.74
C GLN A 36 -10.96 1.45 2.31
N ALA A 37 -10.01 2.31 2.72
CA ALA A 37 -8.79 1.86 3.36
C ALA A 37 -9.06 1.05 4.64
N LEU A 38 -9.99 1.50 5.50
CA LEU A 38 -10.34 0.76 6.71
C LEU A 38 -11.01 -0.58 6.40
N SER A 39 -11.89 -0.62 5.39
CA SER A 39 -12.54 -1.85 4.94
C SER A 39 -11.53 -2.88 4.44
N GLU A 40 -10.56 -2.47 3.62
CA GLU A 40 -9.50 -3.37 3.13
C GLU A 40 -8.55 -3.80 4.26
N LEU A 41 -8.28 -2.92 5.23
CA LEU A 41 -7.50 -3.27 6.42
C LEU A 41 -8.20 -4.35 7.27
N GLN A 42 -9.51 -4.24 7.47
CA GLN A 42 -10.29 -5.27 8.16
C GLN A 42 -10.27 -6.60 7.39
N ARG A 43 -10.35 -6.54 6.05
CA ARG A 43 -10.25 -7.71 5.19
C ARG A 43 -8.87 -8.38 5.27
N LEU A 44 -7.80 -7.60 5.34
CA LEU A 44 -6.44 -8.07 5.59
C LEU A 44 -6.34 -8.80 6.94
N GLY A 45 -6.90 -8.20 8.00
CA GLY A 45 -6.97 -8.84 9.33
C GLY A 45 -7.73 -10.16 9.30
N ALA A 46 -8.88 -10.21 8.62
CA ALA A 46 -9.67 -11.43 8.44
C ALA A 46 -8.93 -12.51 7.64
N ALA A 47 -8.02 -12.12 6.76
CA ALA A 47 -7.13 -13.01 6.00
C ALA A 47 -5.86 -13.42 6.77
N GLY A 48 -5.73 -13.05 8.05
CA GLY A 48 -4.56 -13.36 8.88
C GLY A 48 -3.35 -12.46 8.64
N THR A 49 -3.52 -11.36 7.90
CA THR A 49 -2.45 -10.37 7.71
C THR A 49 -2.41 -9.40 8.89
N ASP A 50 -1.25 -9.33 9.54
CA ASP A 50 -1.03 -8.43 10.66
C ASP A 50 -1.17 -6.95 10.25
N THR A 51 -1.87 -6.17 11.09
CA THR A 51 -2.10 -4.72 10.86
C THR A 51 -0.78 -3.95 10.73
N SER A 52 0.26 -4.34 11.46
CA SER A 52 1.60 -3.78 11.35
C SER A 52 2.19 -4.01 9.96
N SER A 53 2.02 -5.21 9.39
CA SER A 53 2.47 -5.52 8.02
C SER A 53 1.74 -4.67 6.98
N ALA A 54 0.43 -4.46 7.14
CA ALA A 54 -0.35 -3.57 6.27
C ALA A 54 0.16 -2.12 6.34
N LEU A 55 0.38 -1.59 7.55
CA LEU A 55 0.91 -0.24 7.73
C LEU A 55 2.35 -0.09 7.20
N VAL A 56 3.18 -1.12 7.30
CA VAL A 56 4.52 -1.14 6.68
C VAL A 56 4.42 -1.04 5.16
N ALA A 57 3.48 -1.76 4.53
CA ALA A 57 3.23 -1.64 3.10
C ALA A 57 2.76 -0.22 2.71
N LEU A 58 1.88 0.38 3.51
CA LEU A 58 1.46 1.77 3.34
C LEU A 58 2.66 2.74 3.40
N GLY A 59 3.54 2.57 4.38
CA GLY A 59 4.76 3.39 4.50
C GLY A 59 5.68 3.25 3.29
N ARG A 60 5.84 2.04 2.76
CA ARG A 60 6.60 1.79 1.53
C ARG A 60 5.97 2.51 0.33
N HIS A 61 4.66 2.40 0.17
CA HIS A 61 3.90 3.08 -0.90
C HIS A 61 4.07 4.61 -0.84
N PHE A 62 3.89 5.22 0.33
CA PHE A 62 4.08 6.67 0.50
C PHE A 62 5.54 7.11 0.28
N THR A 63 6.51 6.26 0.61
CA THR A 63 7.93 6.50 0.30
C THR A 63 8.16 6.51 -1.21
N GLN A 64 7.55 5.58 -1.95
CA GLN A 64 7.63 5.55 -3.42
C GLN A 64 6.96 6.77 -4.04
N LEU A 65 5.77 7.15 -3.56
CA LEU A 65 5.09 8.38 -3.98
C LEU A 65 5.99 9.60 -3.76
N HIS A 66 6.66 9.68 -2.61
CA HIS A 66 7.55 10.80 -2.30
C HIS A 66 8.74 10.85 -3.25
N ARG A 67 9.37 9.71 -3.54
CA ARG A 67 10.49 9.63 -4.49
C ARG A 67 10.08 10.10 -5.88
N VAL A 68 8.94 9.64 -6.39
CA VAL A 68 8.45 10.04 -7.72
C VAL A 68 8.02 11.50 -7.74
N ALA A 69 7.26 11.96 -6.74
CA ALA A 69 6.84 13.35 -6.64
C ALA A 69 8.04 14.31 -6.55
N SER A 70 9.10 13.95 -5.82
CA SER A 70 10.34 14.72 -5.74
C SER A 70 11.11 14.72 -7.08
N ALA A 71 11.17 13.59 -7.78
CA ALA A 71 11.79 13.52 -9.10
C ALA A 71 11.04 14.38 -10.14
N GLN A 72 9.70 14.34 -10.11
CA GLN A 72 8.85 15.18 -10.96
C GLN A 72 9.03 16.67 -10.66
N ALA A 73 9.13 17.05 -9.38
CA ALA A 73 9.41 18.43 -8.98
C ALA A 73 10.80 18.91 -9.46
N GLY A 74 11.76 17.99 -9.57
CA GLY A 74 13.08 18.24 -10.16
C GLY A 74 13.11 18.22 -11.70
N GLY A 75 11.96 18.13 -12.37
CA GLY A 75 11.87 18.13 -13.84
C GLY A 75 12.06 16.77 -14.51
N THR A 76 12.11 15.67 -13.74
CA THR A 76 12.16 14.31 -14.32
C THR A 76 10.80 13.96 -14.89
N ASP A 77 10.81 13.31 -16.06
CA ASP A 77 9.58 12.79 -16.67
C ASP A 77 8.86 11.78 -15.74
N PRO A 78 7.52 11.90 -15.56
CA PRO A 78 6.73 11.00 -14.73
C PRO A 78 6.93 9.51 -15.02
N GLU A 79 6.94 9.12 -16.30
CA GLU A 79 7.05 7.72 -16.68
C GLU A 79 8.45 7.18 -16.38
N GLN A 80 9.49 7.99 -16.62
CA GLN A 80 10.87 7.65 -16.25
C GLN A 80 11.06 7.52 -14.73
N ALA A 81 10.42 8.41 -13.96
CA ALA A 81 10.46 8.37 -12.50
C ALA A 81 9.81 7.09 -11.95
N VAL A 82 8.68 6.66 -12.51
CA VAL A 82 8.01 5.40 -12.13
C VAL A 82 8.80 4.18 -12.57
N LYS A 83 9.38 4.19 -13.78
CA LYS A 83 10.26 3.11 -14.27
C LYS A 83 11.52 2.93 -13.40
N SER A 84 11.96 3.98 -12.71
CA SER A 84 13.08 3.92 -11.77
C SER A 84 12.71 3.27 -10.43
N LEU A 85 11.43 3.03 -10.14
CA LEU A 85 10.99 2.36 -8.91
C LEU A 85 11.30 0.86 -8.93
N LYS A 86 11.58 0.33 -7.74
CA LYS A 86 11.71 -1.11 -7.45
C LYS A 86 11.00 -1.41 -6.11
N PRO A 87 9.92 -2.21 -6.09
CA PRO A 87 9.15 -2.75 -7.22
C PRO A 87 8.38 -1.65 -7.98
N ARG A 88 8.05 -1.93 -9.25
CA ARG A 88 7.23 -1.03 -10.08
C ARG A 88 5.75 -1.29 -9.81
N PRO A 89 4.90 -0.25 -9.75
CA PRO A 89 3.45 -0.46 -9.77
C PRO A 89 3.04 -1.16 -11.07
N HIS A 90 1.99 -1.96 -11.02
CA HIS A 90 1.45 -2.61 -12.21
C HIS A 90 1.03 -1.56 -13.26
N PHE A 91 1.19 -1.87 -14.55
CA PHE A 91 0.93 -0.89 -15.64
C PHE A 91 -0.46 -0.24 -15.59
N LYS A 92 -1.48 -0.98 -15.11
CA LYS A 92 -2.85 -0.50 -14.95
C LYS A 92 -3.00 0.53 -13.83
N ARG A 93 -2.11 0.48 -12.84
CA ARG A 93 -2.09 1.35 -11.66
C ARG A 93 -1.11 2.51 -11.79
N GLU A 94 -0.13 2.44 -12.70
CA GLU A 94 0.77 3.56 -13.04
C GLU A 94 0.06 4.91 -13.21
N PRO A 95 -1.04 5.05 -13.99
CA PRO A 95 -1.71 6.35 -14.14
C PRO A 95 -2.30 6.86 -12.82
N VAL A 96 -2.87 5.97 -12.00
CA VAL A 96 -3.44 6.32 -10.70
C VAL A 96 -2.33 6.71 -9.72
N PHE A 97 -1.23 5.95 -9.71
CA PHE A 97 -0.05 6.25 -8.90
C PHE A 97 0.53 7.63 -9.23
N LEU A 98 0.69 7.94 -10.52
CA LEU A 98 1.15 9.25 -10.98
C LEU A 98 0.18 10.37 -10.61
N ALA A 99 -1.14 10.14 -10.67
CA ALA A 99 -2.13 11.09 -10.21
C ALA A 99 -2.01 11.36 -8.70
N HIS A 100 -1.74 10.32 -7.90
CA HIS A 100 -1.50 10.47 -6.46
C HIS A 100 -0.20 11.24 -6.19
N CYS A 101 0.89 10.97 -6.91
CA CYS A 101 2.14 11.74 -6.81
C CYS A 101 1.91 13.24 -7.03
N ARG A 102 1.17 13.59 -8.08
CA ARG A 102 0.84 14.99 -8.41
C ARG A 102 -0.08 15.64 -7.37
N ARG A 103 -1.09 14.90 -6.89
CA ARG A 103 -2.06 15.40 -5.91
C ARG A 103 -1.41 15.70 -4.55
N TRP A 104 -0.54 14.82 -4.08
CA TRP A 104 0.13 15.02 -2.80
C TRP A 104 1.30 16.00 -2.91
N GLY A 105 2.13 15.85 -3.95
CA GLY A 105 3.37 16.60 -4.09
C GLY A 105 4.41 16.25 -3.00
N PRO A 106 5.68 16.67 -3.19
CA PRO A 106 6.77 16.27 -2.29
C PRO A 106 6.57 16.78 -0.87
N THR A 107 6.12 18.03 -0.69
CA THR A 107 5.95 18.67 0.61
C THR A 107 4.93 17.96 1.50
N ARG A 108 3.73 17.63 0.98
CA ARG A 108 2.72 16.95 1.80
C ARG A 108 3.15 15.54 2.17
N LEU A 109 3.84 14.85 1.25
CA LEU A 109 4.37 13.51 1.52
C LEU A 109 5.43 13.53 2.62
N THR A 110 6.32 14.54 2.65
CA THR A 110 7.29 14.71 3.75
C THR A 110 6.62 14.85 5.12
N HIS A 111 5.45 15.48 5.20
CA HIS A 111 4.68 15.56 6.45
C HIS A 111 3.87 14.29 6.77
N ALA A 112 3.40 13.58 5.75
CA ALA A 112 2.60 12.36 5.94
C ALA A 112 3.44 11.15 6.36
N LEU A 113 4.64 10.97 5.80
CA LEU A 113 5.54 9.86 6.13
C LEU A 113 5.81 9.68 7.64
N PRO A 114 6.19 10.71 8.42
CA PRO A 114 6.46 10.55 9.85
C PRO A 114 5.20 10.15 10.64
N LEU A 115 4.01 10.58 10.22
CA LEU A 115 2.74 10.15 10.84
C LEU A 115 2.47 8.66 10.59
N ILE A 116 2.73 8.17 9.37
CA ILE A 116 2.60 6.74 9.04
C ILE A 116 3.62 5.93 9.84
N GLN A 117 4.87 6.39 9.94
CA GLN A 117 5.89 5.73 10.74
C GLN A 117 5.54 5.70 12.24
N GLU A 118 4.92 6.76 12.75
CA GLU A 118 4.41 6.78 14.12
C GLU A 118 3.27 5.79 14.32
N ALA A 119 2.34 5.70 13.36
CA ALA A 119 1.28 4.69 13.40
C ALA A 119 1.85 3.26 13.44
N ILE A 120 2.84 2.94 12.60
CA ILE A 120 3.55 1.65 12.60
C ILE A 120 4.22 1.38 13.95
N ARG A 121 4.84 2.40 14.56
CA ARG A 121 5.47 2.23 15.89
C ARG A 121 4.44 1.93 16.97
N ARG A 122 3.27 2.57 16.93
CA ARG A 122 2.18 2.35 17.90
C ARG A 122 1.63 0.93 17.79
N THR A 123 1.40 0.42 16.59
CA THR A 123 0.95 -0.97 16.40
C THR A 123 1.98 -1.99 16.90
N ARG A 124 3.29 -1.71 16.79
CA ARG A 124 4.32 -2.57 17.39
C ARG A 124 4.41 -2.50 18.91
N ARG A 125 3.95 -1.40 19.52
CA ARG A 125 4.03 -1.17 20.97
C ARG A 125 2.78 -1.63 21.72
N SER A 126 1.73 -1.94 20.99
CA SER A 126 0.55 -2.66 21.45
C SER A 126 0.55 -4.06 20.84
N PRO A 127 1.44 -4.98 21.24
CA PRO A 127 1.04 -6.38 21.23
C PRO A 127 -0.12 -6.42 22.23
N GLU A 128 -1.34 -6.63 21.76
CA GLU A 128 -2.47 -6.81 22.66
C GLU A 128 -2.08 -7.86 23.70
N LEU A 129 -2.22 -7.46 24.96
CA LEU A 129 -2.30 -8.35 26.10
C LEU A 129 -3.60 -9.14 25.92
N GLU A 130 -3.58 -10.21 25.11
CA GLU A 130 -4.59 -11.27 25.13
C GLU A 130 -3.92 -12.64 24.95
#